data_AF-A0A9P7EU03-F1
#
_entry.id   AF-A0A9P7EU03-F1
#
_cell.length_a   1.000
_cell.length_b   1.000
_cell.length_c   1.000
_cell.angle_alpha   90.00
_cell.angle_beta   90.00
_cell.angle_gamma   90.00
#
_symmetry.space_group_name_H-M   'P 1'
#
loop_
_entity.id
_entity.type
_entity.pdbx_description
1 polymer ?
#
loop_
_entity_poly.entity_id
_entity_poly.type
_entity_poly.pdbx_seq_one_letter_code
_entity_poly.pdbx_strand_id
1 'polypeptide(L)'
;RNQDEHIIWMGDFNRHHPMWELEHNTHLFTAVNLDAAGVLINLLSLYNLTQALPAGLATLEASNTKNHTRPDNVFCSESLEHAFTQCDVKYHLRP
;
A
#
# COMPACT_ATOMS: atom_id res chain seq x y z
N ARG A 1 -10.20 -1.69 23.73
CA ARG A 1 -9.08 -1.14 22.93
C ARG A 1 -9.35 0.36 22.83
N ASN A 2 -8.37 1.21 23.14
CA ASN A 2 -8.55 2.66 23.22
C ASN A 2 -8.90 3.21 21.84
N GLN A 3 -9.86 4.15 21.80
CA GLN A 3 -10.33 4.82 20.59
C GLN A 3 -9.37 5.93 20.10
N ASP A 4 -8.21 6.08 20.74
CA ASP A 4 -7.28 7.21 20.57
C ASP A 4 -5.91 6.82 19.95
N GLU A 5 -5.79 5.63 19.36
CA GLU A 5 -4.55 5.25 18.68
C GLU A 5 -4.44 5.99 17.34
N HIS A 6 -3.39 6.81 17.22
CA HIS A 6 -3.01 7.56 16.01
C HIS A 6 -1.80 6.86 15.39
N ILE A 7 -2.06 5.97 14.43
CA ILE A 7 -1.04 5.10 13.84
C ILE A 7 -0.88 5.43 12.36
N ILE A 8 0.36 5.53 11.90
CA ILE A 8 0.69 5.57 10.47
C ILE A 8 1.73 4.49 10.21
N TRP A 9 1.46 3.62 9.23
CA TRP A 9 2.42 2.68 8.69
C TRP A 9 2.78 3.11 7.28
N MET A 10 4.06 3.30 7.00
CA MET A 10 4.53 3.72 5.68
C MET A 10 5.89 3.10 5.34
N GLY A 11 6.08 2.80 4.06
CA GLY A 11 7.34 2.30 3.53
C GLY A 11 7.13 1.21 2.50
N ASP A 12 8.23 0.52 2.18
CA ASP A 12 8.26 -0.63 1.29
C ASP A 12 7.81 -1.90 2.02
N PHE A 13 6.63 -2.40 1.67
CA PHE A 13 6.11 -3.66 2.19
C PHE A 13 6.51 -4.85 1.30
N ASN A 14 6.84 -4.58 0.04
CA ASN A 14 7.11 -5.55 -1.00
C ASN A 14 6.05 -6.68 -1.02
N ARG A 15 4.78 -6.26 -1.08
CA ARG A 15 3.60 -7.14 -1.18
C ARG A 15 2.72 -6.73 -2.35
N HIS A 16 2.24 -7.72 -3.09
CA HIS A 16 1.39 -7.51 -4.27
C HIS A 16 -0.01 -8.07 -4.02
N HIS A 17 -1.02 -7.21 -4.12
CA HIS A 17 -2.42 -7.58 -3.96
C HIS A 17 -3.33 -6.65 -4.77
N PRO A 18 -4.45 -7.14 -5.33
CA PRO A 18 -5.41 -6.33 -6.09
C PRO A 18 -5.97 -5.10 -5.34
N MET A 19 -5.89 -5.08 -4.00
CA MET A 19 -6.40 -3.97 -3.18
C MET A 19 -5.62 -2.66 -3.34
N TRP A 20 -4.37 -2.72 -3.80
CA TRP A 20 -3.50 -1.54 -3.93
C TRP A 20 -2.71 -1.52 -5.24
N GLU A 21 -2.36 -2.70 -5.76
CA GLU A 21 -1.59 -2.86 -6.98
C GLU A 21 -2.39 -2.43 -8.23
N LEU A 22 -1.69 -2.14 -9.33
CA LEU A 22 -2.32 -1.86 -10.63
C LEU A 22 -3.05 -3.09 -11.19
N GLU A 23 -4.24 -2.90 -11.76
CA GLU A 23 -5.07 -4.00 -12.28
C GLU A 23 -4.37 -4.86 -13.35
N HIS A 24 -3.48 -4.27 -14.16
CA HIS A 24 -2.75 -5.00 -15.20
C HIS A 24 -1.63 -5.90 -14.66
N ASN A 25 -1.27 -5.80 -13.38
CA ASN A 25 -0.25 -6.62 -12.73
C ASN A 25 -0.79 -7.98 -12.26
N THR A 26 -1.75 -8.56 -12.99
CA THR A 26 -2.36 -9.87 -12.63
C THR A 26 -1.34 -10.99 -12.47
N HIS A 27 -0.24 -10.92 -13.21
CA HIS A 27 0.89 -11.85 -13.12
C HIS A 27 1.60 -11.84 -11.74
N LEU A 28 1.44 -10.77 -10.95
CA LEU A 28 1.97 -10.69 -9.59
C LEU A 28 1.06 -11.36 -8.55
N PHE A 29 -0.19 -11.68 -8.88
CA PHE A 29 -1.17 -12.26 -7.95
C PHE A 29 -1.06 -13.79 -7.87
N THR A 30 0.17 -14.28 -7.69
CA THR A 30 0.44 -15.70 -7.43
C THR A 30 -0.04 -16.08 -6.03
N ALA A 31 -0.34 -17.37 -5.79
CA ALA A 31 -0.76 -17.84 -4.47
C ALA A 31 0.21 -17.42 -3.36
N VAL A 32 1.52 -17.56 -3.59
CA VAL A 32 2.57 -17.15 -2.64
C VAL A 32 2.51 -15.65 -2.31
N ASN A 33 2.32 -14.81 -3.33
CA ASN A 33 2.23 -13.36 -3.12
C ASN A 33 0.93 -12.97 -2.40
N LEU A 34 -0.18 -13.62 -2.73
CA LEU A 34 -1.47 -13.39 -2.08
C LEU A 34 -1.44 -13.83 -0.61
N ASP A 35 -0.83 -14.98 -0.29
CA ASP A 35 -0.65 -15.45 1.08
C ASP A 35 0.22 -14.48 1.89
N ALA A 36 1.33 -14.02 1.31
CA ALA A 36 2.22 -13.04 1.95
C ALA A 36 1.52 -11.68 2.17
N ALA A 37 0.69 -11.24 1.22
CA ALA A 37 -0.13 -10.04 1.34
C ALA A 37 -1.26 -10.23 2.37
N GLY A 38 -1.81 -11.44 2.50
CA GLY A 38 -2.83 -11.79 3.48
C GLY A 38 -2.37 -11.54 4.92
N VAL A 39 -1.10 -11.80 5.23
CA VAL A 39 -0.51 -11.44 6.53
C VAL A 39 -0.60 -9.93 6.78
N LEU A 40 -0.26 -9.12 5.80
CA LEU A 40 -0.38 -7.65 5.91
C LEU A 40 -1.84 -7.23 6.07
N ILE A 41 -2.76 -7.76 5.26
CA ILE A 41 -4.20 -7.45 5.34
C ILE A 41 -4.76 -7.78 6.73
N ASN A 42 -4.38 -8.93 7.30
CA ASN A 42 -4.79 -9.32 8.64
C ASN A 42 -4.28 -8.34 9.71
N LEU A 43 -3.05 -7.85 9.57
CA LEU A 43 -2.50 -6.83 10.47
C LEU A 43 -3.22 -5.48 10.32
N LEU A 44 -3.46 -5.02 9.08
CA LEU A 44 -4.20 -3.79 8.83
C LEU A 44 -5.59 -3.84 9.48
N SER A 45 -6.29 -4.98 9.34
CA SER A 45 -7.58 -5.21 9.99
C SER A 45 -7.47 -5.23 11.52
N LEU A 46 -6.47 -5.92 12.07
CA LEU A 46 -6.26 -6.02 13.52
C LEU A 46 -6.05 -4.66 14.20
N TYR A 47 -5.37 -3.74 13.50
CA TYR A 47 -5.06 -2.38 13.94
C TYR A 47 -6.03 -1.31 13.40
N ASN A 48 -7.09 -1.71 12.69
CA ASN A 48 -8.07 -0.81 12.07
C ASN A 48 -7.42 0.29 11.21
N LEU A 49 -6.46 -0.12 10.36
CA LEU A 49 -5.73 0.75 9.45
C LEU A 49 -6.38 0.73 8.05
N THR A 50 -6.60 1.91 7.49
CA THR A 50 -7.10 2.14 6.14
C THR A 50 -5.98 2.63 5.22
N GLN A 51 -6.19 2.54 3.90
CA GLN A 51 -5.22 3.02 2.91
C GLN A 51 -5.26 4.55 2.82
N ALA A 52 -4.19 5.22 3.23
CA ALA A 52 -4.04 6.66 3.04
C ALA A 52 -3.57 6.99 1.60
N LEU A 53 -2.70 6.14 1.02
CA LEU A 53 -2.29 6.24 -0.37
C LEU A 53 -3.37 5.60 -1.27
N PRO A 54 -4.01 6.34 -2.20
CA PRO A 54 -5.08 5.79 -3.06
C PRO A 54 -4.60 4.62 -3.92
N ALA A 55 -5.43 3.58 -4.06
CA ALA A 55 -5.16 2.40 -4.90
C ALA A 55 -4.84 2.77 -6.37
N GLY A 56 -4.07 1.92 -7.06
CA GLY A 56 -3.77 2.11 -8.49
C GLY A 56 -2.69 3.15 -8.80
N LEU A 57 -1.99 3.67 -7.80
CA LEU A 57 -0.77 4.47 -7.98
C LEU A 57 0.47 3.58 -7.85
N ALA A 58 1.33 3.58 -8.87
CA ALA A 58 2.62 2.90 -8.81
C ALA A 58 3.60 3.70 -7.97
N THR A 59 4.41 3.03 -7.17
CA THR A 59 5.49 3.69 -6.40
C THR A 59 6.87 3.33 -6.93
N LEU A 60 6.96 2.26 -7.72
CA LEU A 60 8.20 1.77 -8.32
C LEU A 60 8.02 1.52 -9.83
N GLU A 61 9.03 1.91 -10.61
CA GLU A 61 9.21 1.42 -11.98
C GLU A 61 10.43 0.50 -11.98
N ALA A 62 10.24 -0.78 -12.32
CA ALA A 62 11.33 -1.74 -12.39
C ALA A 62 12.30 -1.36 -13.53
N SER A 63 13.59 -1.20 -13.23
CA SER A 63 14.59 -0.72 -14.19
C SER A 63 14.69 -1.56 -15.47
N ASN A 64 14.54 -2.87 -15.36
CA ASN A 64 14.75 -3.82 -16.47
C ASN A 64 13.51 -4.01 -17.34
N THR A 65 12.33 -4.14 -16.73
CA THR A 65 11.08 -4.45 -17.44
C THR A 65 10.24 -3.22 -17.73
N LYS A 66 10.57 -2.08 -17.10
CA LYS A 66 9.72 -0.87 -17.11
C LYS A 66 8.32 -1.11 -16.55
N ASN A 67 8.15 -2.22 -15.82
CA ASN A 67 6.89 -2.51 -15.18
C ASN A 67 6.67 -1.57 -14.00
N HIS A 68 5.46 -1.03 -13.90
CA HIS A 68 5.05 -0.19 -12.80
C HIS A 68 4.43 -1.06 -11.72
N THR A 69 4.94 -1.00 -10.50
CA THR A 69 4.44 -1.77 -9.36
C THR A 69 4.28 -0.89 -8.14
N ARG A 70 3.59 -1.41 -7.12
CA ARG A 70 3.35 -0.69 -5.87
C ARG A 70 3.79 -1.51 -4.64
N PRO A 71 5.10 -1.64 -4.42
CA PRO A 71 5.63 -2.23 -3.20
C PRO A 71 5.48 -1.29 -1.98
N ASP A 72 5.47 0.03 -2.19
CA ASP A 72 5.31 1.01 -1.12
C ASP A 72 3.85 1.35 -0.85
N ASN A 73 3.50 1.50 0.42
CA ASN A 73 2.16 1.92 0.83
C ASN A 73 2.20 2.89 2.01
N VAL A 74 1.08 3.59 2.19
CA VAL A 74 0.79 4.40 3.38
C VAL A 74 -0.57 3.97 3.91
N PHE A 75 -0.60 3.55 5.16
CA PHE A 75 -1.81 3.21 5.90
C PHE A 75 -1.91 4.07 7.15
N CYS A 76 -3.13 4.41 7.55
CA CYS A 76 -3.37 5.17 8.78
C CYS A 76 -4.55 4.62 9.55
N SER A 77 -4.59 4.88 10.86
CA SER A 77 -5.79 4.66 11.65
C SER A 77 -6.92 5.56 11.15
N GLU A 78 -8.16 5.08 11.27
CA GLU A 78 -9.37 5.84 10.90
C GLU A 78 -9.41 7.23 11.58
N SER A 79 -8.92 7.33 12.82
CA SER A 79 -8.79 8.58 13.58
C SER A 79 -7.92 9.66 12.90
N LEU A 80 -7.05 9.27 11.97
CA LEU A 80 -6.16 10.17 11.24
C LEU A 80 -6.61 10.44 9.81
N GLU A 81 -7.65 9.78 9.29
CA GLU A 81 -8.04 9.90 7.88
C GLU A 81 -8.33 11.35 7.48
N HIS A 82 -9.05 12.10 8.34
CA HIS A 82 -9.36 13.52 8.11
C HIS A 82 -8.16 14.46 8.30
N ALA A 83 -7.05 13.99 8.85
CA ALA A 83 -5.82 14.78 9.00
C ALA A 83 -4.96 14.76 7.73
N PHE A 84 -5.15 13.77 6.85
CA PHE A 84 -4.49 13.75 5.54
C PHE A 84 -5.16 14.73 4.58
N THR A 85 -4.43 15.76 4.16
CA THR A 85 -4.90 16.67 3.11
C THR A 85 -4.63 16.12 1.71
N GLN A 86 -3.54 15.38 1.54
CA GLN A 86 -3.16 14.70 0.30
C GLN A 86 -2.17 13.57 0.59
N CYS A 87 -2.30 12.44 -0.12
CA CYS A 87 -1.28 11.38 -0.20
C CYS A 87 -1.17 10.95 -1.66
N ASP A 88 0.00 11.12 -2.27
CA ASP A 88 0.21 11.00 -3.73
C ASP A 88 1.67 10.65 -4.05
N VAL A 89 1.92 10.14 -5.25
CA VAL A 89 3.27 9.78 -5.73
C VAL A 89 3.83 10.89 -6.61
N LYS A 90 5.03 11.39 -6.27
CA LYS A 90 5.75 12.38 -7.07
C LYS A 90 6.72 11.70 -8.04
N TYR A 91 6.20 11.23 -9.18
CA TYR A 91 6.97 10.48 -10.19
C TYR A 91 8.22 11.20 -10.74
N HIS A 92 8.25 12.53 -10.69
CA HIS A 92 9.39 13.33 -11.16
C HIS A 92 10.54 13.44 -10.14
N LEU A 93 10.34 12.94 -8.91
CA LEU A 93 11.34 12.90 -7.83
C LEU A 93 11.98 11.51 -7.68
N ARG A 94 11.79 10.62 -8.67
CA ARG A 94 12.44 9.31 -8.69
C ARG A 94 13.98 9.50 -8.68
N PRO A 95 14.74 8.67 -7.94
CA PRO A 95 16.20 8.65 -8.02
C PRO A 95 16.71 8.38 -9.44
#